data_AF-A0A5B0H628-F1
#
_entry.id   AF-A0A5B0H628-F1
#
_cell.length_a   1.000
_cell.length_b   1.000
_cell.length_c   1.000
_cell.angle_alpha   90.00
_cell.angle_beta   90.00
_cell.angle_gamma   90.00
#
_symmetry.space_group_name_H-M   'P 1'
#
loop_
_entity.id
_entity.type
_entity.pdbx_description
1 polymer ?
#
loop_
_entity_poly.entity_id
_entity_poly.type
_entity_poly.pdbx_seq_one_letter_code
_entity_poly.pdbx_strand_id
1 'polypeptide(L)'
;MNGFDLTILTFLTQHAFGAGLMTKAIKAIAGFYMFKGLVFVPILCWIWFKPPKRGEWDREVVIATLASGILALVLGRLLAHYLPFRVRPIYNPDLHLLFPAAEGEHELRLWSSFPSDHAMMWMSVATGIFLISVRVGIPAILYTAIFICAPRVYLGLHYPTDVIAGALIGVVTTYVITRDFIRRPLTAPILRWINKWPGFGYAMAFVVCFELVTQMDEIRILVQSISTAHQAMVEAKNIHESRPPVRLFAGLRH
;
A
#
# COMPACT_ATOMS: atom_id res chain seq x y z
N MET A 1 -15.40 -2.04 -20.58
CA MET A 1 -14.10 -1.47 -20.15
C MET A 1 -14.04 -0.02 -20.62
N ASN A 2 -13.46 0.91 -19.84
CA ASN A 2 -13.44 2.33 -20.20
C ASN A 2 -12.39 2.59 -21.30
N GLY A 3 -12.75 3.35 -22.34
CA GLY A 3 -11.84 3.70 -23.44
C GLY A 3 -10.57 4.43 -22.96
N PHE A 4 -10.67 5.24 -21.90
CA PHE A 4 -9.52 5.94 -21.32
C PHE A 4 -8.44 4.99 -20.80
N ASP A 5 -8.83 3.98 -20.03
CA ASP A 5 -7.89 2.99 -19.48
C ASP A 5 -7.21 2.21 -20.60
N LEU A 6 -7.99 1.79 -21.62
CA LEU A 6 -7.47 1.04 -22.76
C LEU A 6 -6.46 1.86 -23.56
N THR A 7 -6.78 3.13 -23.89
CA THR A 7 -5.88 4.00 -24.66
C THR A 7 -4.52 4.15 -23.98
N ILE A 8 -4.50 4.40 -22.67
CA ILE A 8 -3.25 4.56 -21.92
C ILE A 8 -2.48 3.25 -21.86
N LEU A 9 -3.14 2.14 -21.55
CA LEU A 9 -2.48 0.84 -21.46
C LEU A 9 -1.91 0.41 -22.82
N THR A 10 -2.67 0.54 -23.90
CA THR A 10 -2.20 0.23 -25.25
C THR A 10 -1.00 1.11 -25.63
N PHE A 11 -1.06 2.42 -25.35
CA PHE A 11 0.06 3.33 -25.60
C PHE A 11 1.33 2.87 -24.87
N LEU A 12 1.23 2.58 -23.57
CA LEU A 12 2.35 2.08 -22.76
C LEU A 12 2.87 0.76 -23.32
N THR A 13 1.98 -0.17 -23.69
CA THR A 13 2.42 -1.48 -24.17
C THR A 13 3.15 -1.44 -25.50
N GLN A 14 2.74 -0.54 -26.41
CA GLN A 14 3.31 -0.44 -27.74
C GLN A 14 4.60 0.38 -27.75
N HIS A 15 4.69 1.44 -26.93
CA HIS A 15 5.82 2.37 -26.97
C HIS A 15 6.86 2.12 -25.88
N ALA A 16 6.45 1.56 -24.74
CA ALA A 16 7.29 1.51 -23.57
C ALA A 16 7.95 0.13 -23.37
N PHE A 17 7.38 -0.97 -23.87
CA PHE A 17 7.97 -2.30 -23.72
C PHE A 17 9.11 -2.63 -24.70
N GLY A 18 9.42 -1.74 -25.66
CA GLY A 18 10.50 -1.94 -26.63
C GLY A 18 11.93 -1.88 -26.05
N ALA A 19 12.12 -1.30 -24.84
CA ALA A 19 13.44 -1.16 -24.22
C ALA A 19 13.56 -2.05 -22.98
N GLY A 20 14.21 -3.22 -23.12
CA GLY A 20 14.41 -4.16 -22.01
C GLY A 20 15.08 -3.54 -20.76
N LEU A 21 15.90 -2.50 -20.94
CA LEU A 21 16.50 -1.73 -19.85
C LEU A 21 15.46 -0.94 -19.04
N MET A 22 14.53 -0.25 -19.72
CA MET A 22 13.50 0.55 -19.05
C MET A 22 12.58 -0.33 -18.21
N THR A 23 12.18 -1.48 -18.75
CA THR A 23 11.41 -2.48 -18.01
C THR A 23 12.12 -2.96 -16.76
N LYS A 24 13.42 -3.29 -16.85
CA LYS A 24 14.22 -3.69 -15.68
C LYS A 24 14.31 -2.57 -14.64
N ALA A 25 14.53 -1.33 -15.08
CA ALA A 25 14.58 -0.16 -14.21
C ALA A 25 13.24 0.07 -13.49
N ILE A 26 12.11 -0.01 -14.19
CA ILE A 26 10.78 0.18 -13.59
C ILE A 26 10.46 -0.94 -12.60
N LYS A 27 10.81 -2.20 -12.91
CA LYS A 27 10.69 -3.30 -11.94
C LYS A 27 11.52 -3.05 -10.69
N ALA A 28 12.76 -2.59 -10.84
CA ALA A 28 13.62 -2.25 -9.70
C ALA A 28 13.02 -1.11 -8.85
N ILE A 29 12.56 -0.03 -9.49
CA ILE A 29 11.91 1.10 -8.81
C ILE A 29 10.67 0.63 -8.04
N ALA A 30 9.82 -0.19 -8.65
CA ALA A 30 8.60 -0.70 -8.02
C ALA A 30 8.89 -1.70 -6.88
N GLY A 31 10.00 -2.44 -6.96
CA GLY A 31 10.39 -3.45 -5.99
C GLY A 31 11.11 -2.90 -4.76
N PHE A 32 11.96 -1.89 -4.92
CA PHE A 32 12.75 -1.34 -3.81
C PHE A 32 11.93 -0.36 -2.95
N TYR A 33 11.80 -0.66 -1.65
CA TYR A 33 11.17 0.24 -0.66
C TYR A 33 11.77 1.65 -0.62
N MET A 34 13.06 1.77 -1.00
CA MET A 34 13.76 3.05 -1.11
C MET A 34 13.02 4.03 -2.03
N PHE A 35 12.54 3.56 -3.19
CA PHE A 35 11.87 4.40 -4.17
C PHE A 35 10.35 4.49 -3.98
N LYS A 36 9.79 3.69 -3.06
CA LYS A 36 8.39 3.80 -2.69
C LYS A 36 8.20 5.03 -1.80
N GLY A 37 8.51 4.93 -0.51
CA GLY A 37 8.28 6.08 0.36
C GLY A 37 9.23 6.25 1.51
N LEU A 38 10.37 5.55 1.48
CA LEU A 38 11.51 5.93 2.31
C LEU A 38 11.91 7.38 2.05
N VAL A 39 11.71 7.92 0.84
CA VAL A 39 11.98 9.34 0.50
C VAL A 39 11.12 10.33 1.32
N PHE A 40 9.92 9.94 1.76
CA PHE A 40 9.05 10.84 2.54
C PHE A 40 9.43 10.90 4.02
N VAL A 41 9.98 9.82 4.58
CA VAL A 41 10.42 9.77 5.98
C VAL A 41 11.41 10.89 6.35
N PRO A 42 12.54 11.10 5.63
CA PRO A 42 13.47 12.18 5.95
C PRO A 42 12.84 13.57 5.76
N ILE A 43 11.90 13.74 4.82
CA ILE A 43 11.18 15.01 4.66
C ILE A 43 10.30 15.28 5.88
N LEU A 44 9.54 14.29 6.35
CA LEU A 44 8.70 14.41 7.54
C LEU A 44 9.55 14.63 8.80
N CYS A 45 10.68 13.92 8.94
CA CYS A 45 11.64 14.16 10.02
C CYS A 45 12.21 15.59 9.97
N TRP A 46 12.61 16.06 8.79
CA TRP A 46 13.11 17.43 8.62
C TRP A 46 12.06 18.48 9.03
N ILE A 47 10.80 18.27 8.66
CA ILE A 47 9.69 19.14 9.09
C ILE A 47 9.49 19.06 10.61
N TRP A 48 9.54 17.85 11.18
CA TRP A 48 9.34 17.62 12.63
C TRP A 48 10.38 18.32 13.51
N PHE A 49 11.65 18.28 13.11
CA PHE A 49 12.77 18.84 13.87
C PHE A 49 13.05 20.31 13.56
N LYS A 50 12.39 20.90 12.57
CA LYS A 50 12.52 22.33 12.28
C LYS A 50 12.04 23.18 13.46
N PRO A 51 12.68 24.33 13.75
CA PRO A 51 12.19 25.24 14.79
C PRO A 51 10.74 25.66 14.51
N PRO A 52 9.86 25.61 15.52
CA PRO A 52 8.44 25.87 15.33
C PRO A 52 8.22 27.32 14.89
N LYS A 53 7.78 27.51 13.63
CA LYS A 53 7.42 28.84 13.10
C LYS A 53 5.95 29.20 13.32
N ARG A 54 5.09 28.19 13.45
CA ARG A 54 3.62 28.32 13.63
C ARG A 54 3.17 27.60 14.90
N GLY A 55 3.98 27.69 15.96
CA GLY A 55 3.84 26.83 17.13
C GLY A 55 3.99 25.35 16.76
N GLU A 56 3.18 24.49 17.36
CA GLU A 56 3.21 23.03 17.14
C GLU A 56 2.43 22.57 15.89
N TRP A 57 1.87 23.48 15.09
CA TRP A 57 1.01 23.14 13.95
C TRP A 57 1.72 22.21 12.95
N ASP A 58 2.98 22.49 12.59
CA ASP A 58 3.73 21.67 11.65
C ASP A 58 3.86 20.21 12.15
N ARG A 59 4.15 20.01 13.44
CA ARG A 59 4.26 18.69 14.07
C ARG A 59 2.92 17.96 14.16
N GLU A 60 1.87 18.69 14.51
CA GLU A 60 0.51 18.16 14.49
C GLU A 60 0.11 17.69 13.08
N VAL A 61 0.45 18.46 12.03
CA VAL A 61 0.19 18.03 10.65
C VAL A 61 1.04 16.83 10.25
N VAL A 62 2.29 16.69 10.73
CA VAL A 62 3.09 15.46 10.51
C VAL A 62 2.41 14.23 11.13
N ILE A 63 1.93 14.32 12.38
CA ILE A 63 1.19 13.22 13.03
C ILE A 63 -0.08 12.89 12.24
N ALA A 64 -0.86 13.92 11.87
CA ALA A 64 -2.06 13.77 11.05
C ALA A 64 -1.76 13.13 9.69
N THR A 65 -0.61 13.45 9.09
CA THR A 65 -0.15 12.89 7.81
C THR A 65 0.12 11.39 7.94
N LEU A 66 0.88 10.97 8.95
CA LEU A 66 1.16 9.56 9.23
C LEU A 66 -0.15 8.79 9.51
N ALA A 67 -1.02 9.34 10.36
CA ALA A 67 -2.31 8.75 10.67
C ALA A 67 -3.21 8.62 9.43
N SER A 68 -3.26 9.66 8.59
CA SER A 68 -4.04 9.65 7.35
C SER A 68 -3.49 8.65 6.32
N GLY A 69 -2.16 8.47 6.26
CA GLY A 69 -1.53 7.46 5.39
C GLY A 69 -1.95 6.04 5.78
N ILE A 70 -1.86 5.71 7.07
CA ILE A 70 -2.34 4.41 7.59
C ILE A 70 -3.84 4.25 7.33
N LEU A 71 -4.64 5.28 7.63
CA LEU A 71 -6.07 5.24 7.40
C LEU A 71 -6.40 5.03 5.90
N ALA A 72 -5.72 5.72 5.00
CA ALA A 72 -5.89 5.56 3.56
C ALA A 72 -5.51 4.14 3.10
N LEU A 73 -4.44 3.55 3.63
CA LEU A 73 -4.08 2.16 3.34
C LEU A 73 -5.17 1.19 3.80
N VAL A 74 -5.65 1.34 5.04
CA VAL A 74 -6.71 0.50 5.60
C VAL A 74 -8.02 0.66 4.81
N LEU A 75 -8.43 1.90 4.53
CA LEU A 75 -9.61 2.19 3.71
C LEU A 75 -9.48 1.59 2.32
N GLY A 76 -8.33 1.69 1.67
CA GLY A 76 -8.11 1.09 0.35
C GLY A 76 -8.28 -0.42 0.36
N ARG A 77 -7.76 -1.09 1.39
CA ARG A 77 -7.90 -2.54 1.57
C ARG A 77 -9.34 -2.96 1.88
N LEU A 78 -10.05 -2.20 2.71
CA LEU A 78 -11.47 -2.44 3.00
C LEU A 78 -12.32 -2.24 1.74
N LEU A 79 -12.09 -1.15 0.99
CA LEU A 79 -12.80 -0.89 -0.25
C LEU A 79 -12.53 -1.99 -1.28
N ALA A 80 -11.29 -2.44 -1.43
CA ALA A 80 -10.95 -3.56 -2.31
C ALA A 80 -11.63 -4.88 -1.92
N HIS A 81 -12.00 -5.04 -0.65
CA HIS A 81 -12.71 -6.23 -0.16
C HIS A 81 -14.24 -6.14 -0.36
N TYR A 82 -14.84 -4.97 -0.14
CA TYR A 82 -16.30 -4.79 -0.19
C TYR A 82 -16.84 -4.34 -1.56
N LEU A 83 -16.03 -3.68 -2.39
CA LEU A 83 -16.45 -3.28 -3.72
C LEU A 83 -16.44 -4.46 -4.70
N PRO A 84 -17.20 -4.37 -5.83
CA PRO A 84 -17.16 -5.38 -6.87
C PRO A 84 -15.73 -5.66 -7.32
N PHE A 85 -15.39 -6.95 -7.39
CA PHE A 85 -14.05 -7.39 -7.73
C PHE A 85 -13.66 -6.91 -9.14
N ARG A 86 -12.56 -6.16 -9.22
CA ARG A 86 -11.99 -5.69 -10.49
C ARG A 86 -10.71 -6.46 -10.79
N VAL A 87 -10.72 -7.23 -11.88
CA VAL A 87 -9.56 -8.01 -12.34
C VAL A 87 -8.45 -7.05 -12.79
N ARG A 88 -7.23 -7.25 -12.29
CA ARG A 88 -6.05 -6.44 -12.66
C ARG A 88 -5.72 -6.57 -14.16
N PRO A 89 -5.17 -5.52 -14.81
CA PRO A 89 -4.84 -5.56 -16.23
C PRO A 89 -4.00 -6.76 -16.66
N ILE A 90 -2.99 -7.14 -15.87
CA ILE A 90 -2.12 -8.29 -16.14
C ILE A 90 -2.86 -9.65 -16.21
N TYR A 91 -4.03 -9.76 -15.58
CA TYR A 91 -4.81 -10.99 -15.52
C TYR A 91 -6.09 -10.94 -16.36
N ASN A 92 -6.32 -9.85 -17.09
CA ASN A 92 -7.51 -9.70 -17.92
C ASN A 92 -7.21 -10.19 -19.36
N PRO A 93 -7.72 -11.37 -19.76
CA PRO A 93 -7.45 -11.92 -21.08
C PRO A 93 -8.04 -11.06 -22.22
N ASP A 94 -9.11 -10.31 -21.95
CA ASP A 94 -9.82 -9.49 -22.94
C ASP A 94 -8.99 -8.29 -23.42
N LEU A 95 -7.92 -7.93 -22.70
CA LEU A 95 -7.02 -6.84 -23.10
C LEU A 95 -6.11 -7.25 -24.25
N HIS A 96 -5.74 -8.52 -24.37
CA HIS A 96 -4.70 -9.00 -25.29
C HIS A 96 -3.38 -8.20 -25.22
N LEU A 97 -3.08 -7.62 -24.06
CA LEU A 97 -1.87 -6.83 -23.80
C LEU A 97 -0.85 -7.67 -23.02
N LEU A 98 0.43 -7.58 -23.41
CA LEU A 98 1.53 -8.25 -22.73
C LEU A 98 2.20 -7.29 -21.76
N PHE A 99 2.15 -7.60 -20.46
CA PHE A 99 2.83 -6.82 -19.43
C PHE A 99 4.12 -7.52 -18.97
N PRO A 100 5.19 -6.77 -18.68
CA PRO A 100 6.39 -7.31 -18.10
C PRO A 100 6.13 -7.63 -16.62
N ALA A 101 5.62 -8.83 -16.37
CA ALA A 101 5.22 -9.30 -15.05
C ALA A 101 6.30 -9.04 -13.98
N ALA A 102 5.91 -8.52 -12.81
CA ALA A 102 6.70 -8.69 -11.62
C ALA A 102 6.62 -10.18 -11.25
N GLU A 103 7.71 -10.92 -11.46
CA GLU A 103 7.81 -12.32 -11.04
C GLU A 103 7.56 -12.38 -9.52
N GLY A 104 6.58 -13.16 -9.08
CA GLY A 104 6.27 -13.36 -7.64
C GLY A 104 4.91 -12.85 -7.15
N GLU A 105 4.13 -12.12 -7.95
CA GLU A 105 2.86 -11.54 -7.48
C GLU A 105 1.62 -12.44 -7.74
N HIS A 106 1.76 -13.76 -7.57
CA HIS A 106 0.64 -14.71 -7.74
C HIS A 106 -0.53 -14.44 -6.79
N GLU A 107 -0.25 -13.94 -5.59
CA GLU A 107 -1.28 -13.57 -4.61
C GLU A 107 -2.18 -12.42 -5.06
N LEU A 108 -1.71 -11.58 -5.99
CA LEU A 108 -2.50 -10.45 -6.50
C LEU A 108 -3.65 -10.88 -7.42
N ARG A 109 -3.71 -12.15 -7.87
CA ARG A 109 -4.84 -12.66 -8.66
C ARG A 109 -6.15 -12.64 -7.89
N LEU A 110 -6.09 -12.83 -6.57
CA LEU A 110 -7.28 -12.93 -5.70
C LEU A 110 -7.63 -11.59 -5.05
N TRP A 111 -6.85 -10.53 -5.31
CA TRP A 111 -7.05 -9.21 -4.73
C TRP A 111 -7.51 -8.20 -5.77
N SER A 112 -8.59 -7.47 -5.48
CA SER A 112 -9.18 -6.48 -6.38
C SER A 112 -8.15 -5.40 -6.78
N SER A 113 -8.24 -4.93 -8.03
CA SER A 113 -7.42 -3.83 -8.54
C SER A 113 -7.93 -2.45 -8.09
N PHE A 114 -9.19 -2.34 -7.67
CA PHE A 114 -9.79 -1.04 -7.34
C PHE A 114 -10.10 -0.91 -5.84
N PRO A 115 -9.82 0.25 -5.22
CA PRO A 115 -8.92 1.32 -5.68
C PRO A 115 -7.44 0.92 -5.48
N SER A 116 -6.50 1.71 -6.04
CA SER A 116 -5.07 1.48 -5.78
C SER A 116 -4.69 1.94 -4.36
N ASP A 117 -4.42 0.98 -3.46
CA ASP A 117 -4.01 1.22 -2.08
C ASP A 117 -2.68 2.00 -1.97
N HIS A 118 -1.74 1.74 -2.88
CA HIS A 118 -0.49 2.49 -3.02
C HIS A 118 -0.73 3.95 -3.35
N ALA A 119 -1.61 4.22 -4.33
CA ALA A 119 -1.96 5.59 -4.70
C ALA A 119 -2.65 6.30 -3.54
N MET A 120 -3.57 5.62 -2.83
CA MET A 120 -4.25 6.16 -1.65
C MET A 120 -3.27 6.58 -0.56
N MET A 121 -2.39 5.66 -0.14
CA MET A 121 -1.48 5.90 0.97
C MET A 121 -0.45 6.98 0.65
N TRP A 122 0.25 6.88 -0.48
CA TRP A 122 1.35 7.79 -0.78
C TRP A 122 0.88 9.17 -1.23
N MET A 123 -0.27 9.29 -1.92
CA MET A 123 -0.85 10.60 -2.19
C MET A 123 -1.37 11.26 -0.91
N SER A 124 -1.86 10.48 0.05
CA SER A 124 -2.18 10.99 1.38
C SER A 124 -0.94 11.61 2.06
N VAL A 125 0.18 10.88 2.09
CA VAL A 125 1.45 11.39 2.65
C VAL A 125 1.95 12.64 1.91
N ALA A 126 1.98 12.62 0.58
CA ALA A 126 2.41 13.76 -0.24
C ALA A 126 1.52 15.00 -0.04
N THR A 127 0.21 14.80 0.14
CA THR A 127 -0.74 15.87 0.45
C THR A 127 -0.44 16.52 1.80
N GLY A 128 -0.11 15.72 2.81
CA GLY A 128 0.28 16.23 4.12
C GLY A 128 1.52 17.14 4.05
N ILE A 129 2.54 16.70 3.30
CA ILE A 129 3.75 17.50 3.04
C ILE A 129 3.39 18.79 2.29
N PHE A 130 2.50 18.73 1.31
CA PHE A 130 2.03 19.89 0.55
C PHE A 130 1.30 20.92 1.38
N LEU A 131 0.45 20.49 2.32
CA LEU A 131 -0.25 21.38 3.22
C LEU A 131 0.70 22.14 4.16
N ILE A 132 1.83 21.55 4.53
CA ILE A 132 2.87 22.20 5.32
C ILE A 132 3.70 23.17 4.47
N SER A 133 4.15 22.72 3.30
CA SER A 133 4.99 23.51 2.40
C SER A 133 4.76 23.14 0.94
N VAL A 134 4.15 24.05 0.18
CA VAL A 134 3.91 23.91 -1.26
C VAL A 134 5.21 23.62 -2.02
N ARG A 135 6.33 24.25 -1.64
CA ARG A 135 7.64 24.09 -2.31
C ARG A 135 8.19 22.67 -2.24
N VAL A 136 7.91 21.94 -1.16
CA VAL A 136 8.37 20.55 -0.97
C VAL A 136 7.27 19.56 -1.33
N GLY A 137 6.01 19.96 -1.15
CA GLY A 137 4.84 19.15 -1.50
C GLY A 137 4.63 18.94 -2.99
N ILE A 138 4.89 19.95 -3.84
CA ILE A 138 4.77 19.76 -5.30
C ILE A 138 5.74 18.66 -5.77
N PRO A 139 7.05 18.70 -5.43
CA PRO A 139 7.96 17.57 -5.69
C PRO A 139 7.48 16.25 -5.10
N ALA A 140 6.92 16.23 -3.88
CA ALA A 140 6.42 15.00 -3.26
C ALA A 140 5.23 14.38 -4.02
N ILE A 141 4.30 15.21 -4.50
CA ILE A 141 3.17 14.79 -5.33
C ILE A 141 3.66 14.26 -6.68
N LEU A 142 4.57 14.99 -7.34
CA LEU A 142 5.16 14.56 -8.62
C LEU A 142 5.94 13.25 -8.46
N TYR A 143 6.71 13.12 -7.38
CA TYR A 143 7.42 11.89 -7.05
C TYR A 143 6.46 10.71 -6.89
N THR A 144 5.36 10.91 -6.16
CA THR A 144 4.32 9.90 -5.99
C THR A 144 3.70 9.51 -7.34
N ALA A 145 3.37 10.49 -8.18
CA ALA A 145 2.80 10.22 -9.50
C ALA A 145 3.75 9.41 -10.40
N ILE A 146 5.03 9.75 -10.41
CA ILE A 146 6.02 9.21 -11.36
C ILE A 146 6.67 7.92 -10.87
N PHE A 147 7.06 7.83 -9.60
CA PHE A 147 7.86 6.71 -9.07
C PHE A 147 7.02 5.67 -8.32
N ILE A 148 5.78 6.00 -7.95
CA ILE A 148 4.90 5.10 -7.21
C ILE A 148 3.70 4.70 -8.06
N CYS A 149 2.97 5.68 -8.60
CA CYS A 149 1.73 5.45 -9.34
C CYS A 149 1.98 4.94 -10.76
N ALA A 150 2.85 5.61 -11.54
CA ALA A 150 3.10 5.22 -12.93
C ALA A 150 3.66 3.78 -13.09
N PRO A 151 4.59 3.29 -12.24
CA PRO A 151 5.06 1.91 -12.31
C PRO A 151 3.94 0.89 -12.10
N ARG A 152 2.93 1.20 -11.28
CA ARG A 152 1.78 0.32 -11.05
C ARG A 152 0.91 0.14 -12.30
N VAL A 153 0.77 1.19 -13.10
CA VAL A 153 0.08 1.12 -14.40
C VAL A 153 0.97 0.43 -15.44
N TYR A 154 2.26 0.77 -15.49
CA TYR A 154 3.22 0.19 -16.43
C TYR A 154 3.35 -1.33 -16.29
N LEU A 155 3.39 -1.83 -15.05
CA LEU A 155 3.48 -3.26 -14.76
C LEU A 155 2.13 -3.99 -14.88
N GLY A 156 1.05 -3.30 -15.27
CA GLY A 156 -0.28 -3.89 -15.41
C GLY A 156 -0.95 -4.26 -14.09
N LEU A 157 -0.51 -3.68 -12.97
CA LEU A 157 -1.04 -4.00 -11.64
C LEU A 157 -2.36 -3.27 -11.35
N HIS A 158 -2.55 -2.09 -11.93
CA HIS A 158 -3.72 -1.25 -11.76
C HIS A 158 -4.08 -0.54 -13.06
N TYR A 159 -5.37 -0.29 -13.28
CA TYR A 159 -5.80 0.61 -14.34
C TYR A 159 -5.48 2.07 -13.97
N PRO A 160 -5.27 2.97 -14.95
CA PRO A 160 -5.15 4.40 -14.69
C PRO A 160 -6.27 4.97 -13.81
N THR A 161 -7.51 4.54 -14.03
CA THR A 161 -8.65 4.94 -13.19
C THR A 161 -8.55 4.46 -11.73
N ASP A 162 -7.99 3.27 -11.47
CA ASP A 162 -7.78 2.77 -10.11
C ASP A 162 -6.80 3.66 -9.33
N VAL A 163 -5.76 4.12 -10.03
CA VAL A 163 -4.72 5.01 -9.51
C VAL A 163 -5.25 6.41 -9.27
N ILE A 164 -6.02 6.96 -10.20
CA ILE A 164 -6.64 8.29 -10.06
C ILE A 164 -7.65 8.30 -8.90
N ALA A 165 -8.52 7.29 -8.82
CA ALA A 165 -9.47 7.16 -7.72
C ALA A 165 -8.76 7.00 -6.38
N GLY A 166 -7.74 6.13 -6.32
CA GLY A 166 -6.93 5.97 -5.12
C GLY A 166 -6.25 7.27 -4.69
N ALA A 167 -5.60 7.97 -5.62
CA ALA A 167 -4.97 9.26 -5.37
C ALA A 167 -5.96 10.29 -4.80
N LEU A 168 -7.16 10.39 -5.39
CA LEU A 168 -8.20 11.30 -4.94
C LEU A 168 -8.67 10.97 -3.52
N ILE A 169 -8.92 9.70 -3.21
CA ILE A 169 -9.33 9.29 -1.86
C ILE A 169 -8.21 9.59 -0.85
N GLY A 170 -6.95 9.35 -1.20
CA GLY A 170 -5.80 9.71 -0.38
C GLY A 170 -5.75 11.21 -0.05
N VAL A 171 -5.83 12.05 -1.08
CA VAL A 171 -5.86 13.52 -0.94
C VAL A 171 -7.02 13.96 -0.03
N VAL A 172 -8.23 13.46 -0.28
CA VAL A 172 -9.42 13.80 0.51
C VAL A 172 -9.26 13.37 1.97
N THR A 173 -8.73 12.16 2.20
CA THR A 173 -8.50 11.62 3.55
C THR A 173 -7.58 12.55 4.35
N THR A 174 -6.42 12.91 3.81
CA THR A 174 -5.49 13.82 4.51
C THR A 174 -6.08 15.22 4.65
N TYR A 175 -6.73 15.74 3.62
CA TYR A 175 -7.35 17.06 3.66
C TYR A 175 -8.39 17.18 4.77
N VAL A 176 -9.18 16.13 5.00
CA VAL A 176 -10.17 16.04 6.09
C VAL A 176 -9.48 15.90 7.44
N ILE A 177 -8.57 14.94 7.61
CA ILE A 177 -7.88 14.67 8.88
C ILE A 177 -7.06 15.87 9.36
N THR A 178 -6.54 16.69 8.44
CA THR A 178 -5.77 17.90 8.77
C THR A 178 -6.62 19.13 9.12
N ARG A 179 -7.95 19.07 8.98
CA ARG A 179 -8.85 20.15 9.43
C ARG A 179 -8.74 20.34 10.94
N ASP A 180 -8.75 21.59 11.40
CA ASP A 180 -8.50 21.90 12.82
C ASP A 180 -9.41 21.16 13.81
N PHE A 181 -10.68 20.92 13.43
CA PHE A 181 -11.64 20.22 14.29
C PHE A 181 -11.33 18.73 14.47
N ILE A 182 -10.63 18.08 13.53
CA ILE A 182 -10.20 16.67 13.63
C ILE A 182 -8.76 16.59 14.12
N ARG A 183 -7.88 17.39 13.51
CA ARG A 183 -6.44 17.40 13.74
C ARG A 183 -6.14 17.63 15.21
N ARG A 184 -6.62 18.74 15.80
CA ARG A 184 -6.28 19.11 17.18
C ARG A 184 -6.64 18.02 18.22
N PRO A 185 -7.89 17.51 18.30
CA PRO A 185 -8.20 16.47 19.28
C PRO A 185 -7.45 15.16 19.03
N LEU A 186 -7.14 14.84 17.76
CA LEU A 186 -6.37 13.64 17.42
C LEU A 186 -4.88 13.79 17.79
N THR A 187 -4.25 14.91 17.45
CA THR A 187 -2.79 15.04 17.46
C THR A 187 -2.25 15.67 18.74
N ALA A 188 -3.01 16.55 19.41
CA ALA A 188 -2.53 17.22 20.62
C ALA A 188 -2.27 16.26 21.80
N PRO A 189 -3.08 15.20 22.05
CA PRO A 189 -2.75 14.19 23.06
C PRO A 189 -1.47 13.42 22.71
N ILE A 190 -1.32 13.03 21.44
CA ILE A 190 -0.15 12.29 20.94
C ILE A 190 1.11 13.13 21.11
N LEU A 191 1.05 14.40 20.70
CA LEU A 191 2.18 15.32 20.79
C LEU A 191 2.58 15.58 22.25
N ARG A 192 1.61 15.79 23.16
CA ARG A 192 1.88 15.91 24.60
C ARG A 192 2.55 14.67 25.17
N TRP A 193 2.13 13.49 24.71
CA TRP A 193 2.70 12.22 25.16
C TRP A 193 4.13 12.01 24.64
N ILE A 194 4.40 12.33 23.36
CA ILE A 194 5.76 12.32 22.79
C ILE A 194 6.66 13.29 23.56
N ASN A 195 6.17 14.49 23.88
CA ASN A 195 6.94 15.47 24.64
C ASN A 195 7.21 15.02 26.08
N LYS A 196 6.29 14.25 26.69
CA LYS A 196 6.46 13.68 28.03
C LYS A 196 7.47 12.52 28.05
N TRP A 197 7.47 11.69 27.01
CA TRP A 197 8.30 10.48 26.90
C TRP A 197 9.03 10.44 25.55
N PRO A 198 10.04 11.31 25.33
CA PRO A 198 10.64 11.48 24.01
C PRO A 198 11.28 10.19 23.48
N GLY A 199 12.05 9.47 24.30
CA GLY A 199 12.70 8.23 23.87
C GLY A 199 11.70 7.18 23.34
N PHE A 200 10.62 6.94 24.08
CA PHE A 200 9.59 6.00 23.67
C PHE A 200 8.74 6.53 22.49
N GLY A 201 8.41 7.83 22.50
CA GLY A 201 7.69 8.48 21.42
C GLY A 201 8.41 8.38 20.07
N TYR A 202 9.73 8.61 20.06
CA TYR A 202 10.54 8.47 18.85
C TYR A 202 10.72 7.02 18.40
N ALA A 203 10.83 6.08 19.35
CA ALA A 203 10.86 4.65 19.01
C ALA A 203 9.55 4.22 18.31
N MET A 204 8.40 4.65 18.83
CA MET A 204 7.10 4.36 18.20
C MET A 204 6.94 5.08 16.86
N ALA A 205 7.39 6.32 16.73
CA ALA A 205 7.38 7.03 15.45
C ALA A 205 8.25 6.32 14.40
N PHE A 206 9.40 5.78 14.78
CA PHE A 206 10.24 4.97 13.90
C PHE A 206 9.50 3.72 13.42
N VAL A 207 8.88 2.95 14.33
CA VAL A 207 8.09 1.77 13.97
C VAL A 207 6.97 2.14 13.01
N VAL A 208 6.21 3.20 13.29
CA VAL A 208 5.14 3.69 12.41
C VAL A 208 5.66 4.07 11.02
N CYS A 209 6.77 4.80 10.93
CA CYS A 209 7.38 5.17 9.66
C CYS A 209 7.90 3.95 8.89
N PHE A 210 8.54 3.01 9.58
CA PHE A 210 9.04 1.77 8.99
C PHE A 210 7.90 0.95 8.40
N GLU A 211 6.86 0.72 9.19
CA GLU A 211 5.66 -0.02 8.79
C GLU A 211 4.94 0.68 7.62
N LEU A 212 4.87 2.01 7.60
CA LEU A 212 4.29 2.76 6.49
C LEU A 212 5.13 2.57 5.20
N VAL A 213 6.46 2.56 5.30
CA VAL A 213 7.36 2.28 4.17
C VAL A 213 7.22 0.84 3.65
N THR A 214 7.06 -0.13 4.54
CA THR A 214 6.82 -1.54 4.20
C THR A 214 5.35 -1.85 3.92
N GLN A 215 4.46 -0.86 3.97
CA GLN A 215 3.03 -0.97 3.67
C GLN A 215 2.30 -2.02 4.53
N MET A 216 2.78 -2.28 5.75
CA MET A 216 2.32 -3.39 6.59
C MET A 216 2.43 -4.77 5.89
N ASP A 217 3.32 -4.94 4.90
CA ASP A 217 3.44 -6.18 4.14
C ASP A 217 3.87 -7.33 5.06
N GLU A 218 4.75 -7.09 6.03
CA GLU A 218 5.17 -8.09 7.02
C GLU A 218 4.00 -8.59 7.87
N ILE A 219 3.14 -7.68 8.35
CA ILE A 219 1.95 -8.03 9.13
C ILE A 219 0.99 -8.87 8.28
N ARG A 220 0.81 -8.51 7.01
CA ARG A 220 -0.06 -9.26 6.09
C ARG A 220 0.47 -10.67 5.87
N ILE A 221 1.76 -10.82 5.55
CA ILE A 221 2.41 -12.12 5.32
C ILE A 221 2.29 -12.99 6.58
N LEU A 222 2.48 -12.41 7.76
CA LEU A 222 2.31 -13.10 9.04
C LEU A 222 0.87 -13.61 9.22
N VAL A 223 -0.13 -12.75 8.99
CA VAL A 223 -1.55 -13.13 9.10
C VAL A 223 -1.92 -14.22 8.11
N GLN A 224 -1.47 -14.11 6.85
CA GLN A 224 -1.69 -15.14 5.83
C GLN A 224 -1.04 -16.47 6.23
N SER A 225 0.21 -16.44 6.69
CA SER A 225 0.94 -17.63 7.14
C SER A 225 0.22 -18.36 8.27
N ILE A 226 -0.32 -17.61 9.25
CA ILE A 226 -1.12 -18.17 10.35
C ILE A 226 -2.42 -18.78 9.81
N SER A 227 -3.11 -18.09 8.90
CA SER A 227 -4.38 -18.59 8.34
C SER A 227 -4.19 -19.87 7.52
N THR A 228 -3.13 -19.94 6.71
CA THR A 228 -2.79 -21.13 5.91
C THR A 228 -2.37 -22.29 6.82
N ALA A 229 -1.57 -22.02 7.86
CA ALA A 229 -1.21 -23.04 8.85
C ALA A 229 -2.45 -23.59 9.56
N HIS A 230 -3.38 -22.72 9.96
CA HIS A 230 -4.64 -23.14 10.58
C HIS A 230 -5.48 -24.01 9.63
N GLN A 231 -5.61 -23.62 8.35
CA GLN A 231 -6.32 -24.42 7.34
C GLN A 231 -5.67 -25.79 7.14
N ALA A 232 -4.34 -25.86 7.02
CA ALA A 232 -3.62 -27.12 6.88
C ALA A 232 -3.80 -28.03 8.11
N MET A 233 -3.85 -27.46 9.32
CA MET A 233 -4.12 -28.23 10.55
C MET A 233 -5.55 -28.78 10.58
N VAL A 234 -6.54 -27.99 10.16
CA VAL A 234 -7.95 -28.42 10.07
C VAL A 234 -8.10 -29.52 9.02
N GLU A 235 -7.46 -29.37 7.87
CA GLU A 235 -7.50 -30.38 6.79
C GLU A 235 -6.81 -31.68 7.20
N ALA A 236 -5.64 -31.61 7.85
CA ALA A 236 -4.96 -32.78 8.40
C ALA A 236 -5.82 -33.51 9.45
N LYS A 237 -6.57 -32.78 10.29
CA LYS A 237 -7.50 -33.36 11.26
C LYS A 237 -8.67 -34.06 10.57
N ASN A 238 -9.28 -33.45 9.56
CA ASN A 238 -10.36 -34.04 8.77
C ASN A 238 -9.92 -35.30 8.00
N ILE A 239 -8.68 -35.31 7.48
CA ILE A 239 -8.09 -36.50 6.84
C ILE A 239 -7.86 -37.61 7.88
N HIS A 240 -7.44 -37.28 9.10
CA HIS A 240 -7.25 -38.27 10.15
C HIS A 240 -8.59 -38.90 10.60
N GLU A 241 -9.64 -38.09 10.75
CA GLU A 241 -10.97 -38.55 11.19
C GLU A 241 -11.73 -39.34 10.10
N SER A 242 -11.40 -39.13 8.82
CA SER A 242 -12.01 -39.83 7.67
C SER A 242 -11.32 -41.15 7.27
N ARG A 243 -10.22 -41.54 7.93
CA ARG A 243 -9.58 -42.84 7.68
C ARG A 243 -10.46 -43.98 8.23
N PRO A 244 -10.89 -44.94 7.40
CA PRO A 244 -11.61 -46.10 7.91
C PRO A 244 -10.71 -46.89 8.88
N PRO A 245 -11.27 -47.53 9.91
CA PRO A 245 -10.48 -48.34 10.83
C PRO A 245 -9.73 -49.41 10.03
N VAL A 246 -8.41 -49.46 10.18
CA VAL A 246 -7.56 -50.50 9.59
C VAL A 246 -8.07 -51.83 10.12
N ARG A 247 -8.84 -52.55 9.31
CA ARG A 247 -9.13 -53.96 9.57
C ARG A 247 -7.80 -54.68 9.41
N LEU A 248 -7.11 -54.91 10.54
CA LEU A 248 -6.09 -55.93 10.61
C LEU A 248 -6.75 -57.23 10.13
N PHE A 249 -6.40 -57.67 8.92
CA PHE A 249 -6.64 -59.03 8.50
C PHE A 249 -5.76 -59.92 9.38
N ALA A 250 -6.30 -60.29 10.54
CA ALA A 250 -5.80 -61.39 11.33
C ALA A 250 -5.87 -62.64 10.45
N GLY A 251 -4.71 -63.24 10.20
CA GLY A 251 -4.60 -64.44 9.41
C GLY A 251 -5.45 -65.57 10.01
N LEU A 252 -6.16 -66.26 9.13
CA LEU A 252 -6.66 -67.60 9.40
C LEU A 252 -6.08 -68.52 8.35
N ARG A 253 -5.08 -69.28 8.80
CA ARG A 253 -4.63 -70.53 8.19
C ARG A 253 -5.85 -71.44 8.02
N HIS A 254 -5.99 -72.06 6.87
CA HIS A 254 -6.34 -73.47 6.72
C HIS A 254 -5.86 -73.96 5.35
#